data_AF-A0A5M9JBM6-F1
#
_entry.id   AF-A0A5M9JBM6-F1
#
_cell.length_a   1.000
_cell.length_b   1.000
_cell.length_c   1.000
_cell.angle_alpha   90.00
_cell.angle_beta   90.00
_cell.angle_gamma   90.00
#
_symmetry.space_group_name_H-M   'P 1'
#
loop_
_entity.id
_entity.type
_entity.pdbx_description
1 polymer ?
#
loop_
_entity_poly.entity_id
_entity_poly.type
_entity_poly.pdbx_seq_one_letter_code
_entity_poly.pdbx_strand_id
1 'polypeptide(L)'
;MAPAISYSSTTEYPPRPYPEPPSNHELPISAPKQEQENPIDTLIANAQKTFEELLKKESHDVNAAAAEYRKRRGRHPPPGFDAWFKFAQENNAVMVEDFFDQIYHDLGPYWGVNPAGMRTLARDAGMVISIRNGNATADSDWFWTQNLVAIDWYDTKGSS
;
A
#
# COMPACT_ATOMS: atom_id res chain seq x y z
N MET A 1 25.59 30.99 43.83
CA MET A 1 24.36 31.01 44.65
C MET A 1 23.63 32.30 44.38
N ALA A 2 22.55 32.26 43.60
CA ALA A 2 21.65 33.39 43.41
C ALA A 2 20.29 33.03 44.04
N PRO A 3 19.71 33.87 44.91
CA PRO A 3 18.42 33.61 45.53
C PRO A 3 17.25 33.99 44.62
N ALA A 4 16.16 33.24 44.75
CA ALA A 4 14.87 33.49 44.11
C ALA A 4 14.20 34.73 44.71
N ILE A 5 13.51 35.53 43.87
CA ILE A 5 12.53 36.51 44.32
C ILE A 5 11.20 36.25 43.61
N SER A 6 10.18 36.21 44.45
CA SER A 6 8.77 35.89 44.28
C SER A 6 7.99 36.84 43.39
N TYR A 7 7.00 36.30 42.68
CA TYR A 7 5.96 37.08 42.01
C TYR A 7 4.81 37.38 42.97
N SER A 8 4.46 38.67 43.09
CA SER A 8 3.31 39.14 43.86
C SER A 8 2.19 39.58 42.92
N SER A 9 0.96 39.35 43.39
CA SER A 9 -0.27 39.11 42.65
C SER A 9 -0.98 40.32 42.03
N THR A 10 -1.68 40.01 40.94
CA THR A 10 -2.99 40.48 40.48
C THR A 10 -3.38 41.94 40.72
N THR A 11 -3.32 42.75 39.66
CA THR A 11 -4.07 44.00 39.55
C THR A 11 -5.48 43.70 39.03
N GLU A 12 -6.46 43.82 39.90
CA GLU A 12 -7.88 43.70 39.60
C GLU A 12 -8.37 44.99 38.93
N TYR A 13 -8.82 44.91 37.68
CA TYR A 13 -9.43 46.03 36.96
C TYR A 13 -10.95 46.04 37.22
N PRO A 14 -11.56 47.21 37.50
CA PRO A 14 -13.01 47.28 37.67
C PRO A 14 -13.73 47.02 36.33
N PRO A 15 -14.92 46.40 36.33
CA PRO A 15 -15.64 46.09 35.10
C PRO A 15 -16.17 47.39 34.47
N ARG A 16 -15.84 47.63 33.19
CA ARG A 16 -16.49 48.68 32.40
C ARG A 16 -17.91 48.22 32.04
N PRO A 17 -18.93 49.11 32.07
CA PRO A 17 -20.22 48.81 31.48
C PRO A 17 -20.05 48.78 29.96
N TYR A 18 -20.27 47.63 29.33
CA TYR A 18 -20.39 47.57 27.87
C TYR A 18 -21.76 48.14 27.48
N PRO A 19 -21.85 49.07 26.51
CA PRO A 19 -23.14 49.40 25.93
C PRO A 19 -23.70 48.16 25.23
N GLU A 20 -24.92 47.75 25.56
CA GLU A 20 -25.59 46.64 24.89
C GLU A 20 -25.72 46.94 23.39
N PRO A 21 -25.38 46.00 22.49
CA PRO A 21 -25.61 46.19 21.06
C PRO A 21 -27.12 46.28 20.79
N PRO A 22 -27.57 47.13 19.86
CA PRO A 22 -28.97 47.21 19.52
C PRO A 22 -29.48 45.85 19.01
N SER A 23 -30.53 45.37 19.68
CA SER A 23 -31.38 44.26 19.27
C SER A 23 -31.87 44.46 17.83
N ASN A 24 -31.84 43.36 17.06
CA ASN A 24 -32.34 43.18 15.69
C ASN A 24 -31.37 43.47 14.54
N HIS A 25 -30.51 42.48 14.26
CA HIS A 25 -30.15 42.13 12.89
C HIS A 25 -30.69 40.72 12.62
N GLU A 26 -31.93 40.63 12.17
CA GLU A 26 -32.35 39.45 11.41
C GLU A 26 -31.40 39.33 10.22
N LEU A 27 -30.57 38.29 10.24
CA LEU A 27 -29.85 37.85 9.05
C LEU A 27 -30.92 37.41 8.04
N PRO A 28 -30.92 37.92 6.80
CA PRO A 28 -31.87 37.46 5.81
C PRO A 28 -31.69 35.95 5.60
N ILE A 29 -32.72 35.19 5.96
CA ILE A 29 -32.86 33.80 5.56
C ILE A 29 -32.92 33.79 4.03
N SER A 30 -32.20 32.84 3.42
CA SER A 30 -32.29 32.45 2.00
C SER A 30 -31.29 33.12 1.05
N ALA A 31 -30.09 32.56 1.03
CA ALA A 31 -29.61 32.00 -0.22
C ALA A 31 -29.31 30.51 0.05
N PRO A 32 -29.77 29.56 -0.78
CA PRO A 32 -29.22 28.22 -0.71
C PRO A 32 -27.73 28.36 -0.97
N LYS A 33 -26.90 28.00 0.01
CA LYS A 33 -25.48 27.75 -0.23
C LYS A 33 -25.48 26.65 -1.30
N GLN A 34 -25.25 27.03 -2.56
CA GLN A 34 -25.00 26.03 -3.59
C GLN A 34 -23.79 25.27 -3.06
N GLU A 35 -24.02 24.05 -2.60
CA GLU A 35 -22.96 23.09 -2.34
C GLU A 35 -22.37 22.79 -3.70
N GLN A 36 -21.46 23.67 -4.13
CA GLN A 36 -20.60 23.44 -5.26
C GLN A 36 -19.76 22.22 -4.84
N GLU A 37 -20.20 21.07 -5.31
CA GLU A 37 -19.55 19.78 -5.11
C GLU A 37 -18.06 19.97 -5.41
N ASN A 38 -17.21 19.80 -4.39
CA ASN A 38 -15.80 20.07 -4.54
C ASN A 38 -15.23 19.02 -5.51
N PRO A 39 -14.52 19.42 -6.58
CA PRO A 39 -13.91 18.46 -7.50
C PRO A 39 -13.06 17.38 -6.80
N ILE A 40 -12.42 17.71 -5.66
CA ILE A 40 -11.66 16.75 -4.86
C ILE A 40 -12.57 15.67 -4.27
N ASP A 41 -13.74 16.03 -3.75
CA ASP A 41 -14.69 15.07 -3.17
C ASP A 41 -15.19 14.09 -4.24
N THR A 42 -15.41 14.57 -5.47
CA THR A 42 -15.78 13.70 -6.59
C THR A 42 -14.68 12.71 -6.95
N LEU A 43 -13.40 13.14 -6.91
CA LEU A 43 -12.26 12.26 -7.15
C LEU A 43 -12.12 11.20 -6.05
N ILE A 44 -12.32 11.59 -4.78
CA ILE A 44 -12.30 10.66 -3.64
C ILE A 44 -13.41 9.62 -3.78
N ALA A 45 -14.64 10.06 -4.07
CA ALA A 45 -15.79 9.17 -4.26
C ALA A 45 -15.57 8.17 -5.40
N ASN A 46 -15.02 8.64 -6.53
CA ASN A 46 -14.71 7.78 -7.67
C ASN A 46 -13.60 6.78 -7.37
N ALA A 47 -12.54 7.21 -6.67
CA ALA A 47 -11.45 6.33 -6.26
C ALA A 47 -11.95 5.24 -5.31
N GLN A 48 -12.77 5.61 -4.32
CA GLN A 48 -13.38 4.67 -3.37
C GLN A 48 -14.26 3.65 -4.09
N LYS A 49 -15.13 4.10 -4.98
CA LYS A 49 -15.99 3.21 -5.79
C LYS A 49 -15.15 2.22 -6.61
N THR A 50 -14.11 2.71 -7.28
CA THR A 50 -13.22 1.87 -8.09
C THR A 50 -12.51 0.82 -7.23
N PHE A 51 -12.05 1.23 -6.05
CA PHE A 51 -11.41 0.33 -5.11
C PHE A 51 -12.36 -0.77 -4.60
N GLU A 52 -13.59 -0.40 -4.22
CA GLU A 52 -14.62 -1.37 -3.83
C GLU A 52 -14.99 -2.34 -4.96
N GLU A 53 -15.04 -1.87 -6.20
CA GLU A 53 -15.28 -2.72 -7.37
C GLU A 53 -14.14 -3.72 -7.61
N LEU A 54 -12.89 -3.34 -7.31
CA LEU A 54 -11.75 -4.26 -7.37
C LEU A 54 -11.83 -5.32 -6.26
N LEU A 55 -12.14 -4.90 -5.03
CA LEU A 55 -12.26 -5.83 -3.89
C LEU A 55 -13.37 -6.86 -4.08
N LYS A 56 -14.46 -6.52 -4.77
CA LYS A 56 -15.53 -7.48 -5.11
C LYS A 56 -15.06 -8.65 -6.00
N LYS A 57 -13.89 -8.55 -6.62
CA LYS A 57 -13.29 -9.60 -7.45
C LYS A 57 -12.31 -10.49 -6.68
N GLU A 58 -12.24 -10.32 -5.36
CA GLU A 58 -11.36 -11.13 -4.51
C GLU A 58 -11.71 -12.62 -4.60
N SER A 59 -10.67 -13.44 -4.69
CA SER A 59 -10.76 -14.90 -4.70
C SER A 59 -10.39 -15.47 -3.33
N HIS A 60 -11.32 -16.17 -2.70
CA HIS A 60 -11.10 -16.76 -1.37
C HIS A 60 -10.71 -18.26 -1.40
N ASP A 61 -10.68 -18.89 -2.58
CA ASP A 61 -10.25 -20.27 -2.75
C ASP A 61 -9.26 -20.41 -3.92
N VAL A 62 -8.36 -21.38 -3.81
CA VAL A 62 -7.30 -21.61 -4.81
C VAL A 62 -7.87 -21.93 -6.19
N ASN A 63 -9.01 -22.63 -6.27
CA ASN A 63 -9.62 -22.96 -7.56
C ASN A 63 -10.24 -21.73 -8.22
N ALA A 64 -10.86 -20.84 -7.43
CA ALA A 64 -11.40 -19.57 -7.90
C ALA A 64 -10.28 -18.66 -8.42
N ALA A 65 -9.20 -18.52 -7.64
CA ALA A 65 -8.02 -17.75 -8.05
C ALA A 65 -7.39 -18.33 -9.33
N ALA A 66 -7.27 -19.66 -9.42
CA ALA A 66 -6.78 -20.32 -10.63
C ALA A 66 -7.73 -20.13 -11.84
N ALA A 67 -9.04 -20.03 -11.63
CA ALA A 67 -10.01 -19.77 -12.69
C ALA A 67 -9.87 -18.33 -13.23
N GLU A 68 -9.79 -17.32 -12.35
CA GLU A 68 -9.55 -15.94 -12.75
C GLU A 68 -8.17 -15.78 -13.41
N TYR A 69 -7.14 -16.45 -12.89
CA TYR A 69 -5.82 -16.51 -13.54
C TYR A 69 -5.93 -17.01 -14.98
N ARG A 70 -6.60 -18.15 -15.22
CA ARG A 70 -6.78 -18.70 -16.58
C ARG A 70 -7.55 -17.73 -17.48
N LYS A 71 -8.62 -17.14 -16.97
CA LYS A 71 -9.47 -16.18 -17.69
C LYS A 71 -8.70 -14.91 -18.08
N ARG A 72 -7.86 -14.40 -17.19
CA ARG A 72 -7.07 -13.18 -17.39
C ARG A 72 -5.80 -13.42 -18.23
N ARG A 73 -5.09 -14.51 -17.96
CA ARG A 73 -3.74 -14.78 -18.49
C ARG A 73 -3.70 -15.79 -19.64
N GLY A 74 -4.81 -16.49 -19.90
CA GLY A 74 -4.91 -17.46 -21.00
C GLY A 74 -4.04 -18.71 -20.83
N ARG A 75 -3.53 -18.98 -19.62
CA ARG A 75 -2.65 -20.12 -19.32
C ARG A 75 -2.92 -20.67 -17.92
N HIS A 76 -2.42 -21.87 -17.64
CA HIS A 76 -2.49 -22.45 -16.29
C HIS A 76 -1.60 -21.68 -15.31
N PRO A 77 -2.00 -21.60 -14.02
CA PRO A 77 -1.13 -21.06 -12.98
C PRO A 77 0.21 -21.80 -12.92
N PRO A 78 1.29 -21.13 -12.50
CA PRO A 78 2.61 -21.74 -12.40
C PRO A 78 2.65 -22.88 -11.37
N PRO A 79 3.62 -23.81 -11.46
CA PRO A 79 3.85 -24.80 -10.41
C PRO A 79 4.04 -24.13 -9.04
N GLY A 80 3.43 -24.69 -7.99
CA GLY A 80 3.47 -24.16 -6.63
C GLY A 80 2.48 -23.01 -6.35
N PHE A 81 1.57 -22.72 -7.28
CA PHE A 81 0.54 -21.69 -7.11
C PHE A 81 -0.34 -21.93 -5.88
N ASP A 82 -0.65 -23.19 -5.57
CA ASP A 82 -1.42 -23.60 -4.40
C ASP A 82 -0.69 -23.30 -3.08
N ALA A 83 0.59 -23.62 -3.01
CA ALA A 83 1.43 -23.31 -1.85
C ALA A 83 1.56 -21.80 -1.65
N TRP A 84 1.78 -21.04 -2.74
CA TRP A 84 1.80 -19.58 -2.70
C TRP A 84 0.46 -18.99 -2.27
N PHE A 85 -0.66 -19.50 -2.81
CA PHE A 85 -1.99 -19.01 -2.46
C PHE A 85 -2.32 -19.26 -0.98
N LYS A 86 -1.92 -20.41 -0.45
CA LYS A 86 -2.04 -20.72 0.97
C LYS A 86 -1.22 -19.75 1.84
N PHE A 87 0.05 -19.54 1.49
CA PHE A 87 0.90 -18.58 2.18
C PHE A 87 0.32 -17.17 2.17
N ALA A 88 -0.22 -16.73 1.02
CA ALA A 88 -0.84 -15.42 0.87
C ALA A 88 -2.07 -15.28 1.80
N GLN A 89 -2.93 -16.30 1.88
CA GLN A 89 -4.07 -16.31 2.81
C GLN A 89 -3.64 -16.28 4.28
N GLU A 90 -2.64 -17.07 4.67
CA GLU A 90 -2.11 -17.10 6.04
C GLU A 90 -1.59 -15.73 6.49
N ASN A 91 -1.15 -14.91 5.52
CA ASN A 91 -0.67 -13.55 5.74
C ASN A 91 -1.72 -12.47 5.45
N ASN A 92 -3.00 -12.83 5.30
CA ASN A 92 -4.11 -11.91 5.04
C ASN A 92 -3.92 -11.04 3.77
N ALA A 93 -3.30 -11.59 2.74
CA ALA A 93 -3.18 -10.91 1.45
C ALA A 93 -4.53 -10.90 0.72
N VAL A 94 -4.86 -9.76 0.10
CA VAL A 94 -6.07 -9.60 -0.72
C VAL A 94 -5.82 -10.18 -2.11
N MET A 95 -6.54 -11.23 -2.47
CA MET A 95 -6.29 -12.02 -3.66
C MET A 95 -7.17 -11.58 -4.84
N VAL A 96 -6.81 -10.46 -5.46
CA VAL A 96 -7.49 -9.92 -6.65
C VAL A 96 -6.53 -10.00 -7.85
N GLU A 97 -6.91 -10.76 -8.88
CA GLU A 97 -6.05 -10.97 -10.07
C GLU A 97 -5.68 -9.65 -10.78
N ASP A 98 -6.50 -8.59 -10.62
CA ASP A 98 -6.26 -7.23 -11.17
C ASP A 98 -5.00 -6.58 -10.61
N PHE A 99 -4.62 -6.89 -9.37
CA PHE A 99 -3.43 -6.29 -8.75
C PHE A 99 -2.12 -6.75 -9.39
N PHE A 100 -2.13 -7.88 -10.10
CA PHE A 100 -0.93 -8.44 -10.71
C PHE A 100 -0.68 -7.94 -12.14
N ASP A 101 -1.57 -7.13 -12.71
CA ASP A 101 -1.42 -6.60 -14.08
C ASP A 101 -0.12 -5.82 -14.29
N GLN A 102 0.29 -5.05 -13.27
CA GLN A 102 1.52 -4.27 -13.34
C GLN A 102 2.74 -5.16 -13.56
N ILE A 103 2.81 -6.31 -12.90
CA ILE A 103 3.91 -7.28 -13.08
C ILE A 103 3.97 -7.74 -14.54
N TYR A 104 2.82 -8.01 -15.17
CA TYR A 104 2.79 -8.42 -16.58
C TYR A 104 3.20 -7.29 -17.52
N HIS A 105 2.78 -6.06 -17.23
CA HIS A 105 3.21 -4.88 -17.97
C HIS A 105 4.74 -4.70 -17.90
N ASP A 106 5.29 -4.75 -16.69
CA ASP A 106 6.72 -4.57 -16.43
C ASP A 106 7.58 -5.67 -17.05
N LEU A 107 7.04 -6.90 -17.12
CA LEU A 107 7.72 -8.03 -17.77
C LEU A 107 7.57 -8.02 -19.30
N GLY A 108 6.65 -7.23 -19.86
CA GLY A 108 6.35 -7.16 -21.29
C GLY A 108 7.59 -6.98 -22.19
N PRO A 109 8.50 -6.03 -21.89
CA PRO A 109 9.74 -5.83 -22.66
C PRO A 109 10.64 -7.07 -22.75
N TYR A 110 10.54 -8.00 -21.79
CA TYR A 110 11.41 -9.17 -21.69
C TYR A 110 10.85 -10.41 -22.39
N TRP A 111 9.57 -10.43 -22.79
CA TRP A 111 8.93 -11.63 -23.36
C TRP A 111 9.52 -12.08 -24.70
N GLY A 112 10.15 -11.16 -25.46
CA GLY A 112 10.85 -11.47 -26.71
C GLY A 112 12.36 -11.66 -26.57
N VAL A 113 12.92 -11.49 -25.38
CA VAL A 113 14.37 -11.54 -25.16
C VAL A 113 14.83 -12.99 -25.06
N ASN A 114 15.94 -13.32 -25.70
CA ASN A 114 16.52 -14.66 -25.62
C ASN A 114 16.88 -15.00 -24.15
N PRO A 115 16.40 -16.13 -23.59
CA PRO A 115 16.65 -16.47 -22.19
C PRO A 115 18.13 -16.62 -21.83
N ALA A 116 18.99 -17.05 -22.76
CA ALA A 116 20.43 -17.14 -22.51
C ALA A 116 21.05 -15.75 -22.38
N GLY A 117 20.70 -14.83 -23.28
CA GLY A 117 21.14 -13.42 -23.22
C GLY A 117 20.69 -12.73 -21.93
N MET A 118 19.42 -12.90 -21.55
CA MET A 118 18.88 -12.36 -20.31
C MET A 118 19.64 -12.86 -19.06
N ARG A 119 20.00 -14.15 -19.02
CA ARG A 119 20.79 -14.71 -17.90
C ARG A 119 22.22 -14.16 -17.86
N THR A 120 22.84 -13.90 -19.01
CA THR A 120 24.16 -13.26 -19.06
C THR A 120 24.08 -11.83 -18.51
N LEU A 121 23.14 -11.03 -19.02
CA LEU A 121 22.91 -9.67 -18.54
C LEU A 121 22.60 -9.61 -17.04
N ALA A 122 21.77 -10.53 -16.54
CA ALA A 122 21.43 -10.60 -15.13
C ALA A 122 22.66 -10.94 -14.25
N ARG A 123 23.58 -11.78 -14.73
CA ARG A 123 24.83 -12.09 -14.01
C ARG A 123 25.80 -10.92 -14.00
N ASP A 124 25.88 -10.21 -15.12
CA ASP A 124 26.81 -9.10 -15.31
C ASP A 124 26.35 -7.81 -14.59
N ALA A 125 25.10 -7.76 -14.11
CA ALA A 125 24.52 -6.63 -13.40
C ALA A 125 25.13 -6.38 -11.99
N GLY A 126 26.03 -7.25 -11.52
CA GLY A 126 26.81 -7.07 -10.28
C GLY A 126 26.06 -7.33 -8.97
N MET A 127 24.73 -7.49 -9.01
CA MET A 127 23.92 -7.89 -7.86
C MET A 127 23.02 -9.05 -8.28
N VAL A 128 23.36 -10.27 -7.86
CA VAL A 128 22.69 -11.49 -8.35
C VAL A 128 22.09 -12.28 -7.19
N ILE A 129 20.78 -12.54 -7.27
CA ILE A 129 20.11 -13.52 -6.42
C ILE A 129 19.85 -14.77 -7.27
N SER A 130 20.28 -15.93 -6.79
CA SER A 130 20.09 -17.23 -7.43
C SER A 130 19.31 -18.16 -6.51
N ILE A 131 18.24 -18.76 -7.03
CA ILE A 131 17.41 -19.72 -6.31
C ILE A 131 17.53 -21.08 -7.01
N ARG A 132 17.94 -22.11 -6.26
CA ARG A 132 18.10 -23.49 -6.76
C ARG A 132 17.61 -24.47 -5.72
N ASN A 133 16.68 -25.35 -6.09
CA ASN A 133 16.10 -26.38 -5.22
C ASN A 133 15.55 -25.81 -3.89
N GLY A 134 14.90 -24.64 -3.94
CA GLY A 134 14.40 -23.96 -2.74
C GLY A 134 15.47 -23.27 -1.88
N ASN A 135 16.74 -23.28 -2.30
CA ASN A 135 17.80 -22.54 -1.62
C ASN A 135 18.12 -21.24 -2.36
N ALA A 136 17.98 -20.11 -1.69
CA ALA A 136 18.37 -18.79 -2.19
C ALA A 136 19.82 -18.47 -1.79
N THR A 137 20.57 -17.87 -2.71
CA THR A 137 21.93 -17.38 -2.50
C THR A 137 22.09 -16.01 -3.16
N ALA A 138 22.76 -15.07 -2.52
CA ALA A 138 23.09 -13.77 -3.10
C ALA A 138 24.61 -13.68 -3.35
N ASP A 139 24.97 -13.26 -4.56
CA ASP A 139 26.34 -12.93 -4.93
C ASP A 139 26.42 -11.40 -5.10
N SER A 140 26.79 -10.72 -4.01
CA SER A 140 26.92 -9.26 -3.94
C SER A 140 27.55 -8.80 -2.62
N ASP A 141 28.30 -7.70 -2.68
CA ASP A 141 28.90 -7.02 -1.51
C ASP A 141 27.97 -5.99 -0.85
N TRP A 142 26.71 -5.89 -1.32
CA TRP A 142 25.73 -4.94 -0.79
C TRP A 142 25.00 -5.51 0.45
N PHE A 143 24.78 -4.69 1.47
CA PHE A 143 24.27 -5.17 2.76
C PHE A 143 22.79 -5.65 2.73
N TRP A 144 21.97 -5.10 1.84
CA TRP A 144 20.53 -5.40 1.79
C TRP A 144 20.22 -6.74 1.10
N THR A 145 21.04 -7.18 0.15
CA THR A 145 20.94 -8.50 -0.51
C THR A 145 21.31 -9.64 0.43
N GLN A 146 22.30 -9.44 1.30
CA GLN A 146 22.67 -10.41 2.34
C GLN A 146 21.54 -10.63 3.37
N ASN A 147 20.86 -9.54 3.77
CA ASN A 147 19.74 -9.62 4.71
C ASN A 147 18.50 -10.30 4.12
N LEU A 148 18.18 -10.07 2.84
CA LEU A 148 17.03 -10.69 2.18
C LEU A 148 17.16 -12.22 2.08
N VAL A 149 18.36 -12.74 1.82
CA VAL A 149 18.60 -14.20 1.81
C VAL A 149 18.57 -14.79 3.23
N ALA A 150 19.02 -14.06 4.24
CA ALA A 150 19.01 -14.52 5.63
C ALA A 150 17.58 -14.59 6.22
N ILE A 151 16.68 -13.68 5.83
CA ILE A 151 15.28 -13.66 6.29
C ILE A 151 14.50 -14.86 5.72
N ASP A 152 14.70 -15.20 4.45
CA ASP A 152 14.06 -16.35 3.77
C ASP A 152 14.47 -17.71 4.41
N TRP A 153 15.66 -17.77 5.00
CA TRP A 153 16.17 -18.96 5.70
C TRP A 153 15.63 -19.13 7.14
N TYR A 154 15.21 -18.05 7.80
CA TYR A 154 14.75 -18.11 9.20
C TYR A 154 13.27 -18.54 9.32
N ASP A 155 12.47 -18.30 8.28
CA ASP A 155 11.04 -18.67 8.24
C ASP A 155 10.81 -20.17 7.92
N THR A 156 11.67 -20.75 7.08
CA THR A 156 11.62 -22.18 6.71
C THR A 156 12.02 -23.15 7.83
N LYS A 157 12.58 -22.67 8.94
CA LYS A 157 12.94 -23.46 10.13
C LYS A 157 11.90 -23.36 11.27
N GLY A 158 10.89 -22.50 11.14
CA GLY A 158 9.92 -22.20 12.21
C GLY A 158 8.60 -22.97 12.14
N SER A 159 8.33 -23.69 11.05
CA SER A 159 7.12 -24.50 10.89
C SER A 159 7.48 -25.99 10.96
N SER A 160 7.45 -26.55 12.17
CA SER A 160 7.34 -27.98 12.45
C SER A 160 6.21 -28.20 13.44
#